data_AF-A0A1Y0IWR4-F1
#
_entry.id   AF-A0A1Y0IWR4-F1
#
_cell.length_a   1.000
_cell.length_b   1.000
_cell.length_c   1.000
_cell.angle_alpha   90.00
_cell.angle_beta   90.00
_cell.angle_gamma   90.00
#
_symmetry.space_group_name_H-M   'P 1'
#
loop_
_entity.id
_entity.type
_entity.pdbx_description
1 polymer ?
#
loop_
_entity_poly.entity_id
_entity_poly.type
_entity_poly.pdbx_seq_one_letter_code
_entity_poly.pdbx_strand_id
1 'polypeptide(L)'
;MYGLLSALFASFVAILGKIGIKGIDSNVATAVRAVVMAAATLLFITFNGTIGQVRDIALRPMIFIVLSGLAGAASWMFYFGALQNAAASKVAPIDRLSIVFTLILAALFLKEKVTLGIVAGCVLIVVGSILIVKA
;
A
#
# COMPACT_ATOMS: atom_id res chain seq x y z
N MET A 1 -13.16 -8.25 9.53
CA MET A 1 -13.38 -8.94 8.24
C MET A 1 -12.52 -8.35 7.11
N TYR A 2 -12.70 -7.08 6.74
CA TYR A 2 -11.97 -6.45 5.60
C TYR A 2 -10.44 -6.43 5.74
N GLY A 3 -9.90 -6.25 6.95
CA GLY A 3 -8.45 -6.22 7.18
C GLY A 3 -7.73 -7.55 6.87
N LEU A 4 -8.35 -8.68 7.21
CA LEU A 4 -7.80 -10.01 6.89
C LEU A 4 -7.83 -10.27 5.38
N LEU A 5 -8.92 -9.87 4.72
CA LEU A 5 -9.03 -9.97 3.27
C LEU A 5 -7.98 -9.08 2.57
N SER A 6 -7.79 -7.85 3.06
CA SER A 6 -6.73 -6.95 2.58
C SER A 6 -5.34 -7.57 2.74
N ALA A 7 -5.04 -8.19 3.89
CA ALA A 7 -3.77 -8.87 4.11
C ALA A 7 -3.55 -10.05 3.15
N LEU A 8 -4.60 -10.84 2.87
CA LEU A 8 -4.57 -11.93 1.91
C LEU A 8 -4.32 -11.42 0.47
N PHE A 9 -5.04 -10.40 0.02
CA PHE A 9 -4.81 -9.84 -1.31
C PHE A 9 -3.44 -9.16 -1.42
N ALA A 10 -2.96 -8.53 -0.35
CA ALA A 10 -1.61 -7.96 -0.30
C ALA A 10 -0.52 -9.04 -0.47
N SER A 11 -0.70 -10.23 0.12
CA SER A 11 0.24 -11.34 -0.07
C SER A 11 0.22 -11.86 -1.51
N PHE A 12 -0.96 -12.01 -2.13
CA PHE A 12 -1.05 -12.32 -3.56
C PHE A 12 -0.35 -11.29 -4.43
N VAL A 13 -0.54 -10.00 -4.13
CA VAL A 13 0.12 -8.92 -4.86
C VAL A 13 1.64 -9.01 -4.74
N ALA A 14 2.17 -9.30 -3.56
CA ALA A 14 3.61 -9.46 -3.34
C ALA A 14 4.18 -10.62 -4.16
N ILE A 15 3.54 -11.80 -4.11
CA ILE A 15 4.03 -13.00 -4.79
C ILE A 15 3.87 -12.90 -6.30
N LEU A 16 2.68 -12.56 -6.79
CA LEU A 16 2.41 -12.41 -8.23
C LEU A 16 3.23 -11.27 -8.82
N GLY A 17 3.38 -10.16 -8.10
CA GLY A 17 4.23 -9.06 -8.52
C GLY A 17 5.68 -9.47 -8.62
N LYS A 18 6.22 -10.19 -7.63
CA LYS A 18 7.59 -10.70 -7.69
C LYS A 18 7.82 -11.67 -8.86
N ILE A 19 6.85 -12.53 -9.17
CA ILE A 19 6.91 -13.41 -10.35
C ILE A 19 6.87 -12.58 -11.63
N GLY A 20 5.97 -11.59 -11.71
CA GLY A 20 5.74 -10.76 -12.89
C GLY A 20 6.90 -9.82 -13.23
N ILE A 21 7.65 -9.30 -12.25
CA ILE A 21 8.79 -8.39 -12.49
C ILE A 21 10.09 -9.11 -12.89
N LYS A 22 10.09 -10.44 -12.96
CA LYS A 22 11.31 -11.20 -13.26
C LYS A 22 11.71 -11.00 -14.73
N GLY A 23 12.86 -10.36 -14.96
CA GLY A 23 13.39 -10.12 -16.31
C GLY A 23 12.83 -8.88 -17.02
N ILE A 24 12.05 -8.05 -16.33
CA ILE A 24 11.56 -6.75 -16.82
C ILE A 24 11.83 -5.66 -15.79
N ASP A 25 11.97 -4.40 -16.22
CA ASP A 25 12.11 -3.28 -15.30
C ASP A 25 10.89 -3.17 -14.36
N SER A 26 11.14 -2.98 -13.06
CA SER A 26 10.08 -2.94 -12.04
C SER A 26 9.17 -1.74 -12.19
N ASN A 27 9.64 -0.60 -12.72
CA ASN A 27 8.81 0.57 -12.98
C ASN A 27 7.88 0.31 -14.17
N VAL A 28 8.37 -0.32 -15.24
CA VAL A 28 7.55 -0.73 -16.39
C VAL A 28 6.45 -1.68 -15.95
N ALA A 29 6.78 -2.71 -15.16
CA ALA A 29 5.80 -3.65 -14.63
C ALA A 29 4.77 -2.96 -13.72
N THR A 30 5.21 -2.00 -12.89
CA THR A 30 4.34 -1.22 -12.01
C THR A 30 3.41 -0.31 -12.81
N ALA A 31 3.87 0.28 -13.91
CA ALA A 31 3.04 1.08 -14.81
C ALA A 31 1.94 0.23 -15.46
N VAL A 32 2.26 -0.97 -15.95
CA VAL A 32 1.26 -1.91 -16.48
C VAL A 32 0.24 -2.28 -15.40
N ARG A 33 0.70 -2.59 -14.18
CA ARG A 33 -0.19 -2.82 -13.03
C ARG A 33 -1.13 -1.65 -12.75
N ALA A 34 -0.64 -0.41 -12.83
CA ALA A 34 -1.45 0.77 -12.59
C ALA A 34 -2.61 0.88 -13.58
N VAL A 35 -2.37 0.59 -14.87
CA VAL A 35 -3.42 0.56 -15.89
C VAL A 35 -4.45 -0.53 -15.60
N VAL A 36 -4.00 -1.74 -15.24
CA VAL A 36 -4.90 -2.86 -14.87
C VAL A 36 -5.74 -2.50 -13.63
N MET A 37 -5.12 -1.90 -12.61
CA MET A 37 -5.82 -1.45 -11.39
C MET A 37 -6.84 -0.35 -11.69
N ALA A 38 -6.48 0.62 -12.55
CA ALA A 38 -7.38 1.68 -12.96
C ALA A 38 -8.61 1.11 -13.70
N ALA A 39 -8.39 0.23 -14.68
CA ALA A 39 -9.47 -0.42 -15.41
C ALA A 39 -10.38 -1.25 -14.49
N ALA A 40 -9.81 -2.06 -13.60
CA ALA A 40 -10.58 -2.86 -12.63
C ALA A 40 -11.42 -1.98 -11.69
N THR A 41 -10.85 -0.88 -11.19
CA THR A 41 -11.57 0.03 -10.29
C THR A 41 -12.68 0.78 -11.02
N LEU A 42 -12.46 1.21 -12.26
CA LEU A 42 -13.48 1.83 -13.11
C LEU A 42 -14.64 0.87 -13.40
N LEU A 43 -14.34 -0.40 -13.71
CA LEU A 43 -15.37 -1.43 -13.87
C LEU A 43 -16.18 -1.59 -12.59
N PHE A 44 -15.53 -1.66 -11.43
CA PHE A 44 -16.20 -1.83 -10.14
C PHE A 44 -17.17 -0.69 -9.81
N ILE A 45 -16.77 0.58 -9.99
CA ILE A 45 -17.67 1.72 -9.76
C ILE A 45 -18.80 1.80 -10.81
N THR A 46 -18.56 1.30 -12.02
CA THR A 46 -19.58 1.22 -13.07
C THR A 46 -20.64 0.18 -12.70
N PHE A 47 -20.22 -1.03 -12.29
CA PHE A 47 -21.13 -2.09 -11.85
C PHE A 47 -21.92 -1.70 -10.59
N ASN A 48 -21.32 -0.92 -9.68
CA ASN A 48 -22.01 -0.41 -8.50
C ASN A 48 -22.91 0.80 -8.78
N GLY A 49 -22.94 1.32 -10.02
CA GLY A 49 -23.74 2.48 -10.39
C GLY A 49 -23.24 3.81 -9.79
N THR A 50 -22.03 3.85 -9.22
CA THR A 50 -21.49 5.03 -8.52
C THR A 50 -20.61 5.91 -9.42
N ILE A 51 -20.45 5.59 -10.69
CA ILE A 51 -19.61 6.34 -11.64
C ILE A 51 -19.98 7.84 -11.73
N GLY A 52 -21.25 8.20 -11.53
CA GLY A 52 -21.71 9.59 -11.52
C GLY A 52 -21.07 10.43 -10.39
N GLN A 53 -20.78 9.80 -9.26
CA GLN A 53 -20.21 10.46 -8.07
C GLN A 53 -18.80 10.99 -8.30
N VAL A 54 -18.10 10.53 -9.34
CA VAL A 54 -16.78 11.06 -9.73
C VAL A 54 -16.86 12.54 -10.06
N ARG A 55 -18.00 13.02 -10.58
CA ARG A 55 -18.22 14.43 -10.93
C ARG A 55 -18.56 15.30 -9.72
N ASP A 56 -19.01 14.67 -8.63
CA ASP A 56 -19.44 15.35 -7.41
C ASP A 56 -18.28 15.57 -6.41
N ILE A 57 -17.07 15.11 -6.76
CA ILE A 57 -15.88 15.27 -5.91
C ILE A 57 -15.49 16.75 -5.85
N ALA A 58 -15.60 17.34 -4.66
CA ALA A 58 -15.15 18.71 -4.42
C ALA A 58 -13.62 18.86 -4.62
N LEU A 59 -13.19 20.08 -4.99
CA LEU A 59 -11.79 20.38 -5.31
C LEU A 59 -10.82 20.07 -4.16
N ARG A 60 -11.20 20.34 -2.91
CA ARG A 60 -10.37 20.06 -1.73
C ARG A 60 -10.07 18.56 -1.56
N PRO A 61 -11.08 17.67 -1.45
CA PRO A 61 -10.87 16.22 -1.47
C PRO A 61 -10.08 15.74 -2.69
N MET A 62 -10.32 16.32 -3.87
CA MET A 62 -9.62 15.94 -5.10
C MET A 62 -8.10 16.16 -5.01
N ILE A 63 -7.65 17.25 -4.39
CA ILE A 63 -6.22 17.49 -4.16
C ILE A 63 -5.61 16.39 -3.29
N PHE A 64 -6.27 16.03 -2.18
CA PHE A 64 -5.78 14.95 -1.31
C PHE A 64 -5.79 13.58 -2.02
N ILE A 65 -6.77 13.31 -2.87
CA ILE A 65 -6.84 12.09 -3.69
C ILE A 65 -5.66 12.04 -4.66
N VAL A 66 -5.36 13.14 -5.37
CA VAL A 66 -4.22 13.21 -6.29
C VAL A 66 -2.89 13.04 -5.55
N LEU A 67 -2.70 13.76 -4.44
CA LEU A 67 -1.49 13.64 -3.62
C LEU A 67 -1.31 12.22 -3.07
N SER A 68 -2.39 11.60 -2.59
CA SER A 68 -2.40 10.20 -2.15
C SER A 68 -2.07 9.24 -3.29
N GLY A 69 -2.62 9.46 -4.49
CA GLY A 69 -2.30 8.66 -5.68
C GLY A 69 -0.83 8.74 -6.08
N LEU A 70 -0.24 9.94 -6.05
CA LEU A 70 1.19 10.15 -6.31
C LEU A 70 2.07 9.49 -5.25
N ALA A 71 1.73 9.66 -3.97
CA ALA A 71 2.42 8.99 -2.86
C ALA A 71 2.33 7.47 -2.97
N GLY A 72 1.16 6.95 -3.33
CA GLY A 72 0.94 5.53 -3.60
C GLY A 72 1.82 5.04 -4.75
N ALA A 73 1.82 5.72 -5.89
CA ALA A 73 2.65 5.36 -7.04
C ALA A 73 4.14 5.29 -6.66
N ALA A 74 4.66 6.31 -5.96
CA ALA A 74 6.03 6.32 -5.47
C ALA A 74 6.30 5.13 -4.53
N SER A 75 5.41 4.87 -3.57
CA SER A 75 5.51 3.73 -2.65
C SER A 75 5.58 2.39 -3.39
N TRP A 76 4.74 2.19 -4.40
CA TRP A 76 4.73 0.95 -5.20
C TRP A 76 5.99 0.79 -6.04
N MET A 77 6.53 1.87 -6.61
CA MET A 77 7.79 1.85 -7.37
C MET A 77 8.96 1.42 -6.47
N PHE A 78 9.09 2.00 -5.26
CA PHE A 78 10.12 1.60 -4.31
C PHE A 78 9.92 0.17 -3.80
N TYR A 79 8.68 -0.22 -3.50
CA TYR A 79 8.35 -1.57 -3.02
C TYR A 79 8.68 -2.66 -4.04
N PHE A 80 8.26 -2.48 -5.31
CA PHE A 80 8.57 -3.45 -6.35
C PHE A 80 10.03 -3.44 -6.78
N GLY A 81 10.69 -2.28 -6.73
CA GLY A 81 12.16 -2.21 -6.87
C GLY A 81 12.89 -3.02 -5.79
N ALA A 82 12.42 -2.98 -4.55
CA ALA A 82 12.96 -3.81 -3.47
C ALA A 82 12.64 -5.31 -3.68
N LEU A 83 11.42 -5.66 -4.09
CA LEU A 83 11.03 -7.05 -4.39
C LEU A 83 11.82 -7.68 -5.54
N GLN A 84 12.27 -6.86 -6.49
CA GLN A 84 13.08 -7.32 -7.60
C GLN A 84 14.45 -7.82 -7.14
N ASN A 85 15.04 -7.14 -6.15
CA ASN A 85 16.40 -7.37 -5.69
C ASN A 85 16.50 -8.21 -4.41
N ALA A 86 15.40 -8.38 -3.66
CA ALA A 86 15.39 -9.07 -2.37
C ALA A 86 14.26 -10.10 -2.24
N ALA A 87 14.38 -11.03 -1.28
CA ALA A 87 13.36 -12.03 -0.98
C ALA A 87 12.04 -11.38 -0.52
N ALA A 88 10.89 -11.87 -0.98
CA ALA A 88 9.59 -11.33 -0.57
C ALA A 88 9.37 -11.46 0.95
N SER A 89 9.92 -12.52 1.56
CA SER A 89 9.95 -12.74 3.01
C SER A 89 10.73 -11.67 3.78
N LYS A 90 11.69 -10.97 3.15
CA LYS A 90 12.47 -9.89 3.76
C LYS A 90 11.90 -8.50 3.45
N VAL A 91 11.33 -8.31 2.26
CA VAL A 91 10.74 -7.02 1.85
C VAL A 91 9.37 -6.79 2.49
N ALA A 92 8.53 -7.82 2.58
CA ALA A 92 7.17 -7.67 3.11
C ALA A 92 7.13 -7.19 4.59
N PRO A 93 7.99 -7.65 5.52
CA PRO A 93 8.03 -7.10 6.87
C PRO A 93 8.51 -5.64 6.92
N ILE A 94 9.46 -5.26 6.05
CA ILE A 94 9.94 -3.88 5.97
C ILE A 94 8.82 -2.94 5.52
N ASP A 95 8.01 -3.36 4.55
CA ASP A 95 6.82 -2.62 4.11
C ASP A 95 5.83 -2.39 5.26
N ARG A 96 5.71 -3.34 6.21
CA ARG A 96 4.86 -3.18 7.40
C ARG A 96 5.37 -2.16 8.41
N LEU A 97 6.64 -1.73 8.33
CA LEU A 97 7.13 -0.60 9.13
C LEU A 97 6.44 0.72 8.75
N SER A 98 5.78 0.80 7.59
CA SER A 98 4.90 1.92 7.21
C SER A 98 3.84 2.23 8.28
N ILE A 99 3.45 1.26 9.12
CA ILE A 99 2.52 1.46 10.24
C ILE A 99 3.06 2.49 11.24
N VAL A 100 4.38 2.49 11.50
CA VAL A 100 5.00 3.46 12.42
C VAL A 100 4.89 4.87 11.86
N PHE A 101 5.23 5.06 10.59
CA PHE A 101 5.10 6.34 9.91
C PHE A 101 3.63 6.79 9.84
N THR A 102 2.72 5.87 9.55
CA THR A 102 1.28 6.13 9.51
C THR A 102 0.77 6.62 10.86
N LEU A 103 1.20 6.00 11.97
CA LEU A 103 0.81 6.42 13.31
C LEU A 103 1.30 7.84 13.64
N ILE A 104 2.55 8.15 13.31
CA ILE A 104 3.13 9.49 13.51
C ILE A 104 2.36 10.52 12.69
N LEU A 105 2.12 10.24 11.40
CA LEU A 105 1.36 11.13 10.52
C LEU A 105 -0.10 11.28 10.98
N ALA A 106 -0.74 10.22 11.45
CA ALA A 106 -2.10 10.27 11.97
C ALA A 106 -2.19 11.13 13.25
N ALA A 107 -1.22 11.01 14.14
CA ALA A 107 -1.13 11.86 15.33
C ALA A 107 -0.93 13.35 14.96
N LEU A 108 -0.09 13.65 13.97
CA LEU A 108 0.23 15.02 13.56
C LEU A 108 -0.88 15.69 12.74
N PHE A 109 -1.39 15.00 11.71
CA PHE A 109 -2.31 15.57 10.73
C PHE A 109 -3.78 15.31 11.06
N LEU A 110 -4.12 14.14 11.63
CA LEU A 110 -5.50 13.76 11.96
C LEU A 110 -5.82 14.00 13.44
N LYS A 111 -4.81 14.33 14.27
CA LYS A 111 -4.93 14.53 15.73
C LYS A 111 -5.53 13.31 16.46
N GLU A 112 -5.25 12.11 15.94
CA GLU A 112 -5.69 10.87 16.57
C GLU A 112 -5.00 10.67 17.93
N LYS A 113 -5.75 10.15 18.92
CA LYS A 113 -5.20 9.86 20.24
C LYS A 113 -4.34 8.60 20.17
N VAL A 114 -3.03 8.79 20.25
CA VAL A 114 -2.07 7.69 20.38
C VAL A 114 -2.11 7.16 21.82
N THR A 115 -2.65 5.96 22.01
CA THR A 115 -2.69 5.29 23.31
C THR A 115 -1.45 4.42 23.51
N LEU A 116 -1.11 4.15 24.77
CA LEU A 116 0.00 3.25 25.14
C LEU A 116 -0.13 1.87 24.50
N GLY A 117 -1.36 1.36 24.34
CA GLY A 117 -1.61 0.08 23.67
C GLY A 117 -1.24 0.09 22.18
N ILE A 118 -1.54 1.18 21.46
CA ILE A 118 -1.17 1.32 20.04
C ILE A 118 0.36 1.39 19.89
N VAL A 119 1.04 2.12 20.79
CA VAL A 119 2.51 2.21 20.80
C VAL A 119 3.12 0.83 21.07
N ALA A 120 2.64 0.10 22.08
CA ALA A 120 3.13 -1.24 22.39
C ALA A 120 2.95 -2.22 21.22
N GLY A 121 1.78 -2.18 20.57
CA GLY A 121 1.52 -2.98 19.36
C GLY A 121 2.47 -2.64 18.21
N CYS A 122 2.72 -1.35 17.96
CA CYS A 122 3.67 -0.92 16.94
C CYS A 122 5.10 -1.40 17.23
N VAL A 123 5.56 -1.28 18.48
CA VAL A 123 6.88 -1.80 18.89
C VAL A 123 6.97 -3.30 18.62
N LEU A 124 5.92 -4.07 18.93
CA LEU A 124 5.89 -5.51 18.69
C LEU A 124 5.99 -5.86 17.20
N ILE A 125 5.28 -5.11 16.34
CA ILE A 125 5.34 -5.27 14.88
C ILE A 125 6.75 -4.96 14.36
N VAL A 126 7.38 -3.88 14.85
CA VAL A 126 8.73 -3.47 14.45
C VAL A 126 9.75 -4.54 14.85
N VAL A 127 9.71 -4.99 16.10
CA VAL A 127 10.62 -6.03 16.61
C VAL A 127 10.44 -7.33 15.82
N GLY A 128 9.19 -7.79 15.62
CA GLY A 128 8.90 -8.98 14.83
C GLY A 128 9.41 -8.86 13.38
N SER A 129 9.25 -7.69 12.76
CA SER A 129 9.72 -7.45 11.39
C SER A 129 11.25 -7.50 11.29
N ILE A 130 11.97 -6.92 12.25
CA ILE A 130 13.44 -6.96 12.30
C ILE A 130 13.96 -8.39 12.48
N LEU A 131 13.31 -9.18 13.33
CA LEU A 131 13.68 -10.58 13.55
C LEU A 131 13.53 -11.40 12.26
N ILE A 132 12.45 -11.22 11.50
CA ILE A 132 12.24 -11.92 10.22
C ILE A 132 13.30 -11.53 9.19
N VAL A 133 13.69 -10.25 9.13
CA VAL A 133 14.69 -9.78 8.15
C VAL A 133 16.08 -10.36 8.45
N LYS A 134 16.42 -10.52 9.74
CA LYS A 134 17.70 -11.04 10.22
C LYS A 134 17.80 -12.57 10.26
N ALA A 135 16.67 -13.28 10.21
CA ALA A 135 16.63 -14.72 10.00
C ALA A 135 17.06 -15.11 8.57
#